data_AF-A0A1X2G9M4-F1
#
_entry.id   AF-A0A1X2G9M4-F1
#
_cell.length_a   1.000
_cell.length_b   1.000
_cell.length_c   1.000
_cell.angle_alpha   90.00
_cell.angle_beta   90.00
_cell.angle_gamma   90.00
#
_symmetry.space_group_name_H-M   'P 1'
#
loop_
_entity.id
_entity.type
_entity.pdbx_description
1 polymer ?
#
loop_
_entity_poly.entity_id
_entity_poly.type
_entity_poly.pdbx_seq_one_letter_code
_entity_poly.pdbx_strand_id
1 'polypeptide(L)'
;MVKMAGDAVQFKDTNDKDTKNALVTLQAAQEAPKSLSRKERQQERQKTSGGGWFDMPLGEMTEENKRDLQILRMRHVLDRKRHYRKMDKKHQPKYFQIGTLVESPTEFFSARLNRKDRKQTLAEEIMGDAVHTDYYKRKYSEIQEAKTSGGKRHHKKKLAKRR
;
A
#
# COMPACT_ATOMS: atom_id res chain seq x y z
N MET A 1 16.47 47.60 15.02
CA MET A 1 17.77 46.91 15.09
C MET A 1 17.64 45.52 14.47
N VAL A 2 17.74 45.41 13.14
CA VAL A 2 17.95 44.15 12.40
C VAL A 2 18.66 44.55 11.10
N LYS A 3 19.90 44.09 10.92
CA LYS A 3 20.72 44.28 9.71
C LYS A 3 20.30 43.22 8.69
N MET A 4 19.79 43.65 7.54
CA MET A 4 19.71 42.82 6.33
C MET A 4 20.88 43.24 5.43
N ALA A 5 21.85 42.33 5.24
CA ALA A 5 22.81 42.35 4.14
C ALA A 5 22.34 41.22 3.21
N GLY A 6 22.19 41.36 1.89
CA GLY A 6 22.82 42.28 0.96
C GLY A 6 23.54 41.43 -0.09
N ASP A 7 22.78 40.61 -0.83
CA ASP A 7 23.33 39.80 -1.93
C ASP A 7 23.56 40.69 -3.15
N ALA A 8 24.83 40.98 -3.41
CA ALA A 8 25.28 41.70 -4.59
C ALA A 8 25.24 40.75 -5.81
N VAL A 9 24.24 40.93 -6.67
CA VAL A 9 24.22 40.38 -8.03
C VAL A 9 24.91 41.38 -8.94
N GLN A 10 26.12 41.08 -9.40
CA GLN A 10 26.77 41.89 -10.45
C GLN A 10 26.34 41.41 -11.84
N PHE A 11 25.65 42.29 -12.56
CA PHE A 11 25.41 42.18 -13.99
C PHE A 11 26.62 42.75 -14.74
N LYS A 12 27.21 41.98 -15.65
CA LYS A 12 28.04 42.50 -16.74
C LYS A 12 27.58 41.86 -18.03
N ASP A 13 26.77 42.61 -18.78
CA ASP A 13 26.59 42.38 -20.20
C ASP A 13 27.76 43.03 -20.94
N THR A 14 28.56 42.23 -21.63
CA THR A 14 29.31 42.72 -22.80
C THR A 14 29.12 41.71 -23.93
N ASN A 15 28.32 42.16 -24.89
CA ASN A 15 28.14 41.59 -26.21
C ASN A 15 29.49 41.57 -26.93
N ASP A 16 30.01 40.38 -27.28
CA ASP A 16 30.95 40.23 -28.38
C ASP A 16 30.66 38.95 -29.14
N LYS A 17 30.48 39.12 -30.44
CA LYS A 17 30.34 38.07 -31.44
C LYS A 17 31.72 37.43 -31.60
N ASP A 18 31.83 36.11 -31.44
CA ASP A 18 32.70 35.30 -32.30
C ASP A 18 32.40 33.80 -32.18
N THR A 19 32.24 33.20 -33.36
CA THR A 19 32.03 31.78 -33.59
C THR A 19 33.33 31.00 -33.43
N LYS A 20 33.23 29.81 -32.79
CA LYS A 20 33.83 28.50 -33.17
C LYS A 20 34.37 27.76 -31.94
N ASN A 21 33.88 26.53 -31.75
CA ASN A 21 34.43 25.44 -30.94
C ASN A 21 34.60 25.71 -29.43
N ALA A 22 33.52 25.51 -28.66
CA ALA A 22 33.65 25.10 -27.28
C ALA A 22 32.74 23.89 -27.07
N LEU A 23 33.35 22.70 -27.05
CA LEU A 23 32.77 21.52 -26.43
C LEU A 23 32.49 21.91 -24.97
N VAL A 24 31.27 22.33 -24.67
CA VAL A 24 30.82 22.56 -23.29
C VAL A 24 30.76 21.18 -22.65
N THR A 25 31.89 20.73 -22.11
CA THR A 25 31.90 19.71 -21.09
C THR A 25 31.05 20.24 -19.96
N LEU A 26 29.82 19.74 -19.85
CA LEU A 26 29.05 19.83 -18.63
C LEU A 26 29.88 19.11 -17.57
N GLN A 27 30.75 19.86 -16.88
CA GLN A 27 31.27 19.42 -15.60
C GLN A 27 30.03 19.24 -14.74
N ALA A 28 29.61 17.98 -14.59
CA ALA A 28 28.72 17.58 -13.53
C ALA A 28 29.36 18.13 -12.25
N ALA A 29 28.83 19.24 -11.75
CA ALA A 29 29.16 19.72 -10.43
C ALA A 29 28.83 18.56 -9.51
N GLN A 30 29.87 17.85 -9.07
CA GLN A 30 29.76 16.91 -7.97
C GLN A 30 29.34 17.79 -6.79
N GLU A 31 28.03 17.91 -6.58
CA GLU A 31 27.50 18.50 -5.36
C GLU A 31 28.11 17.70 -4.22
N ALA A 32 29.09 18.32 -3.54
CA ALA A 32 29.66 17.77 -2.33
C ALA A 32 28.52 17.34 -1.40
N PRO A 33 28.59 16.17 -0.74
CA PRO A 33 27.47 15.64 0.03
C PRO A 33 27.09 16.68 1.09
N LYS A 34 25.96 17.36 0.87
CA LYS A 34 25.38 18.29 1.85
C LYS A 34 25.27 17.51 3.14
N SER A 35 25.92 18.00 4.20
CA SER A 35 25.94 17.31 5.49
C SER A 35 24.53 17.34 6.07
N LEU A 36 23.76 16.29 5.80
CA LEU A 36 22.37 16.18 6.22
C LEU A 36 22.27 16.37 7.74
N SER A 37 21.29 17.15 8.16
CA SER A 37 20.94 17.31 9.57
C SER A 37 20.62 15.94 10.18
N ARG A 38 20.83 15.79 11.49
CA ARG A 38 20.51 14.53 12.20
C ARG A 38 19.07 14.10 11.98
N LYS A 39 18.14 15.06 11.85
CA LYS A 39 16.72 14.82 11.58
C LYS A 39 16.48 14.31 10.16
N GLU A 40 17.14 14.89 9.16
CA GLU A 40 17.02 14.49 7.75
C GLU A 40 17.56 13.08 7.54
N ARG A 41 18.73 12.77 8.11
CA ARG A 41 19.27 11.39 8.12
C ARG A 41 18.33 10.39 8.77
N GLN A 42 17.63 10.80 9.83
CA GLN A 42 16.66 9.93 10.49
C GLN A 42 15.41 9.72 9.62
N GLN A 43 14.95 10.74 8.91
CA GLN A 43 13.83 10.62 7.97
C GLN A 43 14.18 9.70 6.79
N GLU A 44 15.36 9.85 6.20
CA GLU A 44 15.84 8.96 5.15
C GLU A 44 15.94 7.51 5.62
N ARG A 45 16.48 7.28 6.82
CA ARG A 45 16.49 5.95 7.45
C ARG A 45 15.10 5.39 7.73
N GLN A 46 14.08 6.22 7.91
CA GLN A 46 12.71 5.76 8.13
C GLN A 46 11.95 5.43 6.85
N LYS A 47 12.42 5.91 5.69
CA LYS A 47 11.84 5.57 4.39
C LYS A 47 12.11 4.12 3.98
N THR A 48 13.09 3.50 4.61
CA THR A 48 13.64 2.23 4.19
C THR A 48 13.86 1.33 5.41
N SER A 49 13.71 0.01 5.29
CA SER A 49 13.99 -0.95 6.37
C SER A 49 15.48 -1.05 6.73
N GLY A 50 16.36 -0.51 5.88
CA GLY A 50 17.82 -0.58 5.97
C GLY A 50 18.42 -1.79 5.26
N GLY A 51 19.75 -1.81 5.15
CA GLY A 51 20.49 -2.79 4.36
C GLY A 51 20.41 -4.24 4.85
N GLY A 52 20.02 -4.48 6.10
CA GLY A 52 19.77 -5.84 6.61
C GLY A 52 18.57 -6.54 5.94
N TRP A 53 17.74 -5.79 5.23
CA TRP A 53 16.59 -6.30 4.49
C TRP A 53 16.45 -5.58 3.14
N PHE A 54 17.54 -5.59 2.37
CA PHE A 54 17.63 -5.11 0.98
C PHE A 54 16.93 -3.78 0.72
N ASP A 55 16.98 -2.87 1.69
CA ASP A 55 16.39 -1.55 1.58
C ASP A 55 14.91 -1.57 1.15
N MET A 56 14.10 -2.42 1.79
CA MET A 56 12.65 -2.44 1.53
C MET A 56 12.01 -1.06 1.84
N PRO A 57 11.24 -0.49 0.91
CA PRO A 57 10.63 0.82 1.08
C PRO A 57 9.49 0.79 2.10
N LEU A 58 9.18 1.97 2.61
CA LEU A 58 7.99 2.23 3.41
C LEU A 58 6.74 2.01 2.57
N GLY A 59 5.83 1.16 3.06
CA GLY A 59 4.60 0.86 2.33
C GLY A 59 3.62 2.03 2.37
N GLU A 60 3.03 2.35 1.22
CA GLU A 60 2.02 3.38 1.10
C GLU A 60 0.68 2.88 1.68
N MET A 61 0.11 3.62 2.62
CA MET A 61 -1.14 3.25 3.29
C MET A 61 -2.37 3.78 2.55
N THR A 62 -2.52 3.40 1.28
CA THR A 62 -3.74 3.62 0.50
C THR A 62 -4.91 2.82 1.07
N GLU A 63 -6.14 3.17 0.71
CA GLU A 63 -7.31 2.43 1.20
C GLU A 63 -7.34 0.98 0.69
N GLU A 64 -6.91 0.74 -0.54
CA GLU A 64 -6.80 -0.59 -1.15
C GLU A 64 -5.83 -1.46 -0.36
N ASN A 65 -4.63 -0.93 -0.08
CA ASN A 65 -3.61 -1.65 0.68
C ASN A 65 -4.09 -1.98 2.10
N LYS A 66 -4.85 -1.07 2.73
CA LYS A 66 -5.46 -1.35 4.05
C LYS A 66 -6.47 -2.49 3.99
N ARG A 67 -7.31 -2.56 2.95
CA ARG A 67 -8.28 -3.65 2.75
C ARG A 67 -7.55 -4.98 2.56
N ASP A 68 -6.52 -5.01 1.71
CA ASP A 68 -5.74 -6.22 1.44
C ASP A 68 -4.97 -6.70 2.68
N LEU A 69 -4.36 -5.79 3.45
CA LEU A 69 -3.72 -6.12 4.72
C LEU A 69 -4.72 -6.66 5.75
N GLN A 70 -5.95 -6.14 5.76
CA GLN A 70 -7.01 -6.64 6.63
C GLN A 70 -7.45 -8.06 6.20
N ILE A 71 -7.55 -8.32 4.91
CA ILE A 71 -7.85 -9.65 4.35
C ILE A 71 -6.76 -10.65 4.76
N LEU A 72 -5.48 -10.31 4.60
CA LEU A 72 -4.37 -11.17 5.01
C LEU A 72 -4.40 -11.52 6.50
N ARG A 73 -4.75 -10.55 7.35
CA ARG A 73 -4.95 -10.78 8.78
C ARG A 73 -6.11 -11.75 9.06
N MET A 74 -7.19 -11.63 8.29
CA MET A 74 -8.40 -12.44 8.42
C MET A 74 -8.39 -13.70 7.54
N ARG A 75 -7.25 -14.09 6.95
CA ARG A 75 -7.14 -15.23 6.02
C ARG A 75 -7.70 -16.55 6.55
N HIS A 76 -7.68 -16.74 7.86
CA HIS A 76 -8.21 -17.92 8.55
C HIS A 76 -9.75 -18.03 8.51
N VAL A 77 -10.44 -16.96 8.15
CA VAL A 77 -11.92 -16.92 8.05
C VAL A 77 -12.39 -17.04 6.61
N LEU A 78 -11.54 -16.73 5.63
CA LEU A 78 -11.89 -16.69 4.22
C LEU A 78 -12.28 -18.08 3.69
N ASP A 79 -11.42 -19.06 3.93
CA ASP A 79 -11.67 -20.44 3.52
C ASP A 79 -11.85 -21.35 4.73
N ARG A 80 -12.97 -22.08 4.76
CA ARG A 80 -13.30 -23.05 5.81
C ARG A 80 -12.39 -24.26 5.81
N LYS A 81 -11.83 -24.60 4.65
CA LYS A 81 -11.00 -25.80 4.47
C LYS A 81 -9.52 -25.52 4.76
N ARG A 82 -9.11 -24.25 4.75
CA ARG A 82 -7.72 -23.84 4.96
C ARG A 82 -7.54 -23.19 6.33
N HIS A 83 -6.97 -23.95 7.25
CA HIS A 83 -6.64 -23.46 8.58
C HIS A 83 -5.20 -22.93 8.60
N TYR A 84 -5.05 -21.62 8.68
CA TYR A 84 -3.74 -20.97 8.81
C TYR A 84 -3.38 -20.70 10.25
N ARG A 85 -2.07 -20.66 10.54
CA ARG A 85 -1.57 -20.10 11.80
C ARG A 85 -2.06 -18.65 11.93
N LYS A 86 -2.62 -18.35 13.11
CA LYS A 86 -3.15 -17.02 13.45
C LYS A 86 -2.01 -16.00 13.46
N MET A 87 -2.23 -14.90 12.76
CA MET A 87 -1.32 -13.75 12.81
C MET A 87 -1.57 -12.93 14.08
N ASP A 88 -0.51 -12.35 14.64
CA ASP A 88 -0.61 -11.52 15.82
C ASP A 88 -1.47 -10.29 15.56
N LYS A 89 -2.32 -9.95 16.53
CA LYS A 89 -3.32 -8.88 16.39
C LYS A 89 -2.73 -7.47 16.41
N LYS A 90 -1.44 -7.33 16.72
CA LYS A 90 -0.88 -6.09 17.28
C LYS A 90 -0.57 -5.01 16.21
N HIS A 91 0.10 -5.33 15.10
CA HIS A 91 0.52 -4.26 14.17
C HIS A 91 0.49 -4.71 12.70
N GLN A 92 0.03 -3.81 11.83
CA GLN A 92 0.25 -3.92 10.39
C GLN A 92 1.74 -3.70 10.10
N PRO A 93 2.32 -4.40 9.11
CA PRO A 93 3.71 -4.20 8.74
C PRO A 93 3.94 -2.76 8.27
N LYS A 94 5.04 -2.14 8.72
CA LYS A 94 5.42 -0.77 8.32
C LYS A 94 6.04 -0.76 6.91
N TYR A 95 6.94 -1.69 6.65
CA TYR A 95 7.60 -1.87 5.35
C TYR A 95 6.94 -3.05 4.65
N PHE A 96 6.41 -2.82 3.46
CA PHE A 96 5.81 -3.85 2.62
C PHE A 96 5.84 -3.42 1.16
N GLN A 97 5.80 -4.40 0.27
CA GLN A 97 5.65 -4.21 -1.16
C GLN A 97 4.55 -5.15 -1.65
N ILE A 98 3.83 -4.72 -2.68
CA ILE A 98 2.84 -5.53 -3.37
C ILE A 98 3.47 -5.99 -4.69
N GLY A 99 3.50 -7.29 -4.90
CA GLY A 99 4.06 -7.91 -6.09
C GLY A 99 3.07 -8.87 -6.71
N THR A 100 3.25 -9.15 -7.99
CA THR A 100 2.47 -10.15 -8.72
C THR A 100 3.35 -11.39 -8.95
N LEU A 101 2.72 -12.57 -8.92
CA LEU A 101 3.43 -13.81 -9.18
C LEU A 101 3.74 -13.92 -10.68
N VAL A 102 5.00 -14.10 -11.03
CA VAL A 102 5.42 -14.44 -12.39
C VAL A 102 5.42 -15.96 -12.52
N GLU A 103 4.50 -16.48 -13.32
CA GLU A 103 4.31 -17.92 -13.52
C GLU A 103 5.50 -18.54 -14.27
N SER A 104 5.84 -19.79 -13.91
CA SER A 104 6.87 -20.55 -14.61
C SER A 104 6.45 -20.90 -16.04
N PRO A 105 7.37 -20.90 -17.02
CA PRO A 105 7.10 -21.39 -18.38
C PRO A 105 6.76 -22.89 -18.47
N THR A 106 6.94 -23.65 -17.38
CA THR A 106 6.77 -25.11 -17.40
C THR A 106 5.36 -25.58 -17.07
N GLU A 107 4.55 -24.75 -16.40
CA GLU A 107 3.21 -25.12 -15.92
C GLU A 107 2.13 -24.21 -16.54
N PHE A 108 1.52 -24.66 -17.63
CA PHE A 108 0.56 -23.85 -18.39
C PHE A 108 -0.90 -23.97 -17.94
N PHE A 109 -1.32 -25.14 -17.45
CA PHE A 109 -2.75 -25.44 -17.29
C PHE A 109 -3.25 -25.42 -15.84
N SER A 110 -2.37 -25.66 -14.86
CA SER A 110 -2.76 -25.82 -13.45
C SER A 110 -2.58 -24.54 -12.63
N ALA A 111 -1.39 -23.94 -12.69
CA ALA A 111 -1.00 -22.82 -11.83
C ALA A 111 -1.31 -21.45 -12.45
N ARG A 112 -1.53 -21.40 -13.76
CA ARG A 112 -1.64 -20.16 -14.53
C ARG A 112 -3.05 -19.62 -14.57
N LEU A 113 -3.20 -18.33 -14.26
CA LEU A 113 -4.47 -17.62 -14.41
C LEU A 113 -4.59 -17.02 -15.81
N ASN A 114 -5.77 -17.15 -16.42
CA ASN A 114 -6.09 -16.48 -17.67
C ASN A 114 -6.13 -14.98 -17.48
N ARG A 115 -5.86 -14.22 -18.56
CA ARG A 115 -5.81 -12.75 -18.51
C ARG A 115 -7.06 -12.08 -17.94
N LYS A 116 -8.23 -12.70 -18.13
CA LYS A 116 -9.54 -12.17 -17.66
C LYS A 116 -9.74 -12.31 -16.15
N ASP A 117 -9.15 -13.36 -15.59
CA ASP A 117 -9.29 -13.72 -14.18
C ASP A 117 -8.25 -13.01 -13.32
N ARG A 118 -7.17 -12.51 -13.93
CA ARG A 118 -6.16 -11.67 -13.26
C ARG A 118 -6.76 -10.33 -12.83
N LYS A 119 -6.74 -10.08 -11.52
CA LYS A 119 -7.20 -8.83 -10.89
C LYS A 119 -6.04 -8.01 -10.36
N GLN A 120 -6.30 -6.74 -10.04
CA GLN A 120 -5.26 -5.83 -9.54
C GLN A 120 -5.05 -5.97 -8.02
N THR A 121 -6.10 -6.27 -7.28
CA THR A 121 -6.08 -6.35 -5.81
C THR A 121 -6.53 -7.71 -5.31
N LEU A 122 -6.09 -8.09 -4.11
CA LEU A 122 -6.49 -9.35 -3.48
C LEU A 122 -7.98 -9.36 -3.15
N ALA A 123 -8.52 -8.22 -2.71
CA ALA A 123 -9.95 -8.07 -2.46
C ALA A 123 -10.80 -8.35 -3.70
N GLU A 124 -10.39 -7.84 -4.87
CA GLU A 124 -11.13 -8.03 -6.13
C GLU A 124 -11.09 -9.49 -6.58
N GLU A 125 -9.97 -10.18 -6.42
CA GLU A 125 -9.85 -11.62 -6.72
C GLU A 125 -10.85 -12.45 -5.89
N ILE A 126 -10.93 -12.17 -4.58
CA ILE A 126 -11.87 -12.86 -3.69
C ILE A 126 -13.33 -12.57 -4.04
N MET A 127 -13.64 -11.33 -4.43
CA MET A 127 -15.00 -10.96 -4.86
C MET A 127 -15.36 -11.54 -6.23
N GLY A 128 -14.38 -11.82 -7.08
CA GLY A 128 -14.57 -12.44 -8.39
C GLY A 128 -14.95 -13.92 -8.33
N ASP A 129 -14.65 -14.61 -7.22
CA ASP A 129 -15.01 -16.01 -7.03
C ASP A 129 -16.46 -16.18 -6.53
N ALA A 130 -17.32 -16.71 -7.40
CA ALA A 130 -18.72 -16.99 -7.10
C ALA A 130 -18.90 -17.94 -5.91
N VAL A 131 -18.00 -18.93 -5.73
CA VAL A 131 -18.11 -19.92 -4.65
C VAL A 131 -17.92 -19.25 -3.28
N HIS A 132 -16.96 -18.33 -3.20
CA HIS A 132 -16.70 -17.58 -1.99
C HIS A 132 -17.83 -16.60 -1.67
N THR A 133 -18.32 -15.86 -2.66
CA THR A 133 -19.38 -14.84 -2.44
C THR A 133 -20.70 -15.44 -1.95
N ASP A 134 -21.14 -16.56 -2.51
CA ASP A 134 -22.36 -17.26 -2.05
C ASP A 134 -22.24 -17.73 -0.61
N TYR A 135 -21.09 -18.30 -0.25
CA TYR A 135 -20.83 -18.73 1.12
C TYR A 135 -20.83 -17.54 2.09
N TYR A 136 -20.14 -16.45 1.75
CA TYR A 136 -20.09 -15.26 2.60
C TYR A 136 -21.46 -14.65 2.79
N LYS A 137 -22.27 -14.55 1.72
CA LYS A 137 -23.64 -14.05 1.79
C LYS A 137 -24.50 -14.89 2.72
N ARG A 138 -24.47 -16.22 2.56
CA ARG A 138 -25.21 -17.16 3.42
C ARG A 138 -24.78 -17.03 4.88
N LYS A 139 -23.47 -17.06 5.15
CA LYS A 139 -22.95 -17.01 6.53
C LYS A 139 -23.18 -15.64 7.17
N TYR A 140 -23.10 -14.56 6.40
CA TYR A 140 -23.43 -13.23 6.86
C TYR A 140 -24.89 -13.14 7.31
N SER A 141 -25.85 -13.61 6.49
CA SER A 141 -27.27 -13.62 6.86
C SER A 141 -27.53 -14.43 8.13
N GLU A 142 -26.95 -15.63 8.24
CA GLU A 142 -27.07 -16.47 9.44
C GLU A 142 -26.56 -15.75 10.70
N ILE A 143 -25.40 -15.07 10.60
CA ILE A 143 -24.84 -14.29 11.70
C ILE A 143 -25.73 -13.08 12.03
N GLN A 144 -26.28 -12.40 11.02
CA GLN A 144 -27.16 -11.26 11.23
C GLN A 144 -28.47 -11.66 11.90
N GLU A 145 -29.08 -12.77 11.50
CA GLU A 145 -30.27 -13.33 12.12
C GLU A 145 -30.01 -13.71 13.58
N ALA A 146 -28.91 -14.42 13.83
CA ALA A 146 -28.49 -14.79 15.18
C ALA A 146 -28.27 -13.55 16.07
N LYS A 147 -27.55 -12.53 15.57
CA LYS A 147 -27.27 -11.30 16.33
C LYS A 147 -28.48 -10.38 16.48
N THR A 148 -29.42 -10.40 15.55
CA THR A 148 -30.64 -9.57 15.59
C THR A 148 -31.74 -10.22 16.42
N SER A 149 -31.66 -11.54 16.66
CA SER A 149 -32.57 -12.27 17.53
C SER A 149 -32.63 -11.62 18.93
N GLY A 150 -33.85 -11.48 19.47
CA GLY A 150 -34.05 -10.82 20.77
C GLY A 150 -33.84 -9.30 20.80
N GLY A 151 -33.40 -8.67 19.71
CA GLY A 151 -33.13 -7.23 19.67
C GLY A 151 -34.38 -6.33 19.64
N LYS A 152 -34.16 -5.03 19.42
CA LYS A 152 -35.20 -3.98 19.42
C LYS A 152 -36.39 -4.30 18.49
N ARG A 153 -36.13 -4.89 17.31
CA ARG A 153 -37.18 -5.27 16.36
C ARG A 153 -38.11 -6.35 16.93
N HIS A 154 -37.54 -7.33 17.63
CA HIS A 154 -38.31 -8.37 18.31
C HIS A 154 -39.14 -7.80 19.47
N HIS A 155 -38.57 -6.91 20.27
CA HIS A 155 -39.30 -6.20 21.33
C HIS A 155 -40.47 -5.37 20.77
N LYS A 156 -40.24 -4.58 19.71
CA LYS A 156 -41.30 -3.79 19.06
C LYS A 156 -42.42 -4.68 18.50
N LYS A 157 -42.08 -5.82 17.90
CA LYS A 157 -43.06 -6.80 17.40
C LYS A 157 -43.91 -7.40 18.52
N LYS A 158 -43.32 -7.69 19.69
CA LYS A 158 -44.06 -8.14 20.87
C LYS A 158 -44.99 -7.06 21.41
N LEU A 159 -44.54 -5.81 21.49
CA LEU A 159 -45.36 -4.70 21.95
C LEU A 159 -46.54 -4.41 21.01
N ALA A 160 -46.30 -4.47 19.70
CA ALA A 160 -47.36 -4.29 18.69
C ALA A 160 -48.42 -5.41 18.73
N LYS A 161 -48.09 -6.61 19.21
CA LYS A 161 -49.06 -7.70 19.43
C LYS A 161 -49.85 -7.57 20.73
N ARG A 162 -49.39 -6.72 21.67
CA ARG A 162 -50.05 -6.47 22.96
C ARG A 162 -51.01 -5.29 22.91
N ARG A 163 -50.87 -4.43 21.91
CA ARG A 163 -51.84 -3.41 21.54
C ARG A 163 -52.88 -4.04 20.63
#